data_AF-A0A839TAC7-F1
#
_entry.id   AF-A0A839TAC7-F1
#
_cell.length_a   1.000
_cell.length_b   1.000
_cell.length_c   1.000
_cell.angle_alpha   90.00
_cell.angle_beta   90.00
_cell.angle_gamma   90.00
#
_symmetry.space_group_name_H-M   'P 1'
#
loop_
_entity.id
_entity.type
_entity.pdbx_description
1 polymer ?
#
loop_
_entity_poly.entity_id
_entity_poly.type
_entity_poly.pdbx_seq_one_letter_code
_entity_poly.pdbx_strand_id
1 'polypeptide(L)' 'MTIINYGELFAEFKRDGAISEDANVIANALMHELYVSSGHSLARFLGVKRCFANDMAMRVWV' A
#
# COMPACT_ATOMS: atom_id res chain seq x y z
N MET A 1 -20.21 -25.86 2.21
CA MET A 1 -18.80 -25.44 2.37
C MET A 1 -18.62 -24.27 1.42
N THR A 2 -18.51 -23.05 1.93
CA THR A 2 -18.39 -21.86 1.08
C THR A 2 -16.96 -21.83 0.56
N ILE A 3 -16.78 -22.09 -0.73
CA ILE A 3 -15.47 -21.99 -1.38
C ILE A 3 -15.21 -20.49 -1.54
N ILE A 4 -14.31 -19.96 -0.72
CA ILE A 4 -13.89 -18.55 -0.83
C ILE A 4 -12.98 -18.46 -2.06
N ASN A 5 -13.50 -17.86 -3.12
CA ASN A 5 -12.72 -17.58 -4.33
C ASN A 5 -11.85 -16.35 -4.06
N TYR A 6 -10.62 -16.61 -3.58
CA TYR A 6 -9.66 -15.55 -3.31
C TYR A 6 -9.32 -14.73 -4.56
N GLY A 7 -9.43 -15.28 -5.77
CA GLY A 7 -9.21 -14.54 -7.01
C GLY A 7 -10.31 -13.52 -7.29
N GLU A 8 -11.58 -13.91 -7.09
CA GLU A 8 -12.73 -13.00 -7.21
C GLU A 8 -12.75 -11.95 -6.10
N LEU A 9 -12.48 -12.35 -4.86
CA LEU A 9 -12.29 -11.38 -3.76
C LEU A 9 -11.16 -10.40 -4.10
N PHE A 10 -10.03 -10.89 -4.61
CA PHE A 10 -8.91 -10.02 -4.94
C PHE A 10 -9.25 -9.06 -6.09
N ALA A 11 -10.07 -9.49 -7.06
CA ALA A 11 -10.54 -8.64 -8.16
C ALA A 11 -11.61 -7.63 -7.70
N GLU A 12 -12.55 -8.04 -6.84
CA GLU A 12 -13.64 -7.21 -6.29
C GLU A 12 -13.11 -6.17 -5.28
N PHE A 13 -12.08 -6.53 -4.50
CA PHE A 13 -11.39 -5.62 -3.56
C PHE A 13 -10.18 -4.91 -4.16
N LYS A 14 -9.82 -5.15 -5.44
CA LYS A 14 -8.92 -4.28 -6.20
C LYS A 14 -9.65 -2.98 -6.48
N ARG A 15 -9.78 -2.15 -5.44
CA ARG A 15 -10.31 -0.81 -5.50
C ARG A 15 -9.64 -0.06 -6.64
N ASP A 16 -10.42 0.75 -7.33
CA ASP A 16 -10.03 1.81 -8.26
C ASP A 16 -8.92 2.72 -7.71
N GLY A 17 -7.69 2.21 -7.71
CA GLY A 17 -6.53 2.79 -7.07
C GLY A 17 -5.30 1.95 -7.37
N ALA A 18 -5.07 1.66 -8.65
CA ALA A 18 -3.77 1.19 -9.08
C ALA A 18 -2.77 2.31 -8.77
N ILE A 19 -1.88 2.07 -7.79
CA ILE A 19 -0.69 2.91 -7.61
C ILE A 19 -0.03 3.00 -8.99
N SER A 20 0.13 4.22 -9.51
CA SER A 20 0.74 4.41 -10.82
C SER A 20 2.17 3.86 -10.80
N GLU A 21 2.68 3.46 -11.96
CA GLU A 21 4.06 2.98 -12.04
C GLU A 21 5.06 4.05 -11.56
N ASP A 22 4.78 5.31 -11.85
CA ASP A 22 5.56 6.45 -11.35
C ASP A 22 5.52 6.57 -9.82
N ALA A 23 4.33 6.48 -9.21
CA ALA A 23 4.18 6.54 -7.75
C ALA A 23 4.89 5.35 -7.07
N ASN A 24 4.87 4.18 -7.71
CA ASN A 24 5.62 3.01 -7.26
C ASN A 24 7.15 3.25 -7.29
N VAL A 25 7.68 3.81 -8.39
CA VAL A 25 9.11 4.11 -8.51
C VAL A 25 9.56 5.13 -7.46
N ILE A 26 8.80 6.21 -7.28
CA ILE A 26 9.08 7.25 -6.28
C ILE A 26 9.02 6.68 -4.87
N ALA A 27 7.98 5.91 -4.54
CA ALA A 27 7.85 5.29 -3.22
C ALA A 27 9.02 4.34 -2.92
N ASN A 28 9.49 3.55 -3.91
CA ASN A 28 10.65 2.67 -3.74
C ASN A 28 11.93 3.45 -3.46
N ALA A 29 12.17 4.54 -4.19
CA ALA A 29 13.33 5.40 -3.96
C ALA A 29 13.32 5.98 -2.54
N LEU A 30 12.17 6.52 -2.10
CA LEU A 30 12.01 7.09 -0.76
C LEU A 30 12.14 6.03 0.35
N MET A 31 11.57 4.84 0.16
CA MET A 31 11.70 3.75 1.13
C MET A 31 13.16 3.35 1.33
N HIS A 32 13.94 3.32 0.25
CA HIS A 32 15.37 3.02 0.30
C HIS A 32 16.17 4.16 0.94
N GLU A 33 15.93 5.41 0.55
CA GLU A 33 16.65 6.58 1.07
C GLU A 33 16.40 6.82 2.57
N LEU A 34 15.15 6.64 3.01
CA LEU A 34 14.73 6.91 4.39
C LEU A 34 14.81 5.67 5.29
N TYR A 35 15.30 4.53 4.78
CA TYR A 35 15.36 3.25 5.50
C TYR A 35 14.02 2.90 6.16
N VAL A 36 12.92 3.02 5.39
CA VAL A 36 11.57 2.78 5.91
C VAL A 36 11.48 1.34 6.41
N SER A 37 11.30 1.18 7.72
CA SER A 37 11.16 -0.12 8.35
C SER A 37 9.77 -0.71 8.10
N SER A 38 9.68 -2.04 8.21
CA SER A 38 8.40 -2.74 8.24
C SER A 38 7.58 -2.30 9.46
N GLY A 39 6.25 -2.24 9.31
CA GLY A 39 5.33 -1.81 10.37
C GLY A 39 4.10 -1.09 9.83
N HIS A 40 3.37 -0.39 10.71
CA HIS A 40 2.12 0.32 10.37
C HIS A 40 2.06 1.75 10.92
N SER A 41 3.12 2.22 11.56
CA SER A 41 3.13 3.53 12.24
C SER A 41 3.13 4.69 11.25
N LEU A 42 3.70 4.50 10.06
CA LEU A 42 3.93 5.57 9.07
C LEU A 42 2.63 6.12 8.50
N ALA A 43 1.60 5.26 8.35
CA ALA A 43 0.29 5.66 7.85
C ALA A 43 -0.34 6.83 8.66
N ARG A 44 -0.11 6.86 9.98
CA ARG A 44 -0.60 7.93 10.85
C ARG A 44 0.07 9.28 10.54
N PHE A 45 1.36 9.27 10.22
CA PHE A 45 2.12 10.49 9.94
C PHE A 45 1.83 11.02 8.54
N LEU A 46 1.62 10.14 7.57
CA LEU A 46 1.32 10.50 6.18
C LEU A 46 -0.15 10.88 5.94
N GLY A 47 -1.01 10.81 6.95
CA GLY A 47 -2.43 11.16 6.82
C GLY A 47 -3.25 10.17 5.98
N VAL A 48 -2.73 8.97 5.72
CA VAL A 48 -3.43 7.91 4.97
C VAL A 48 -4.14 6.93 5.92
N LYS A 49 -4.88 5.96 5.38
CA LYS A 49 -5.60 4.98 6.21
C LYS A 49 -4.64 4.18 7.08
N ARG A 50 -4.88 4.17 8.39
CA ARG A 50 -4.04 3.51 9.40
C ARG A 50 -3.88 2.00 9.24
N CYS A 51 -4.71 1.36 8.40
CA CYS A 51 -4.58 -0.06 8.09
C CYS A 51 -3.41 -0.38 7.15
N PHE A 52 -2.83 0.62 6.48
CA PHE A 52 -1.71 0.39 5.58
C PHE A 52 -0.42 0.09 6.35
N ALA A 53 0.30 -0.92 5.88
CA ALA A 53 1.71 -1.10 6.25
C ALA A 53 2.54 0.07 5.73
N ASN A 54 3.71 0.31 6.30
CA ASN A 54 4.55 1.47 6.00
C ASN A 54 4.89 1.58 4.51
N ASP A 55 5.13 0.45 3.84
CA ASP A 55 5.36 0.38 2.40
C ASP A 55 4.14 0.81 1.59
N MET A 56 2.96 0.28 1.92
CA MET A 56 1.71 0.65 1.26
C MET A 56 1.29 2.09 1.60
N ALA A 57 1.59 2.55 2.81
CA ALA A 57 1.32 3.91 3.24
C ALA A 57 2.14 4.91 2.43
N MET A 58 3.44 4.62 2.18
CA MET A 58 4.27 5.42 1.28
C MET A 58 3.71 5.43 -0.14
N ARG A 59 3.34 4.27 -0.67
CA ARG A 59 2.83 4.15 -2.05
C ARG A 59 1.49 4.84 -2.29
N VAL A 60 0.66 4.97 -1.26
CA VAL A 60 -0.64 5.68 -1.32
C VAL A 60 -0.47 7.18 -1.05
N TRP A 61 0.57 7.55 -0.31
CA TRP A 61 0.86 8.95 0.01
C TRP A 61 1.48 9.71 -1.16
N VAL A 62 2.39 9.06 -1.90
CA VAL A 62 2.94 9.57 -3.16
C VAL A 62 1.84 9.63 -4.21
#